data_AF-A0A4R2ZIY8-F1
#
_entry.id   AF-A0A4R2ZIY8-F1
#
_cell.length_a   1.000
_cell.length_b   1.000
_cell.length_c   1.000
_cell.angle_alpha   90.00
_cell.angle_beta   90.00
_cell.angle_gamma   90.00
#
_symmetry.space_group_name_H-M   'P 1'
#
loop_
_entity.id
_entity.type
_entity.pdbx_description
1 polymer ?
#
loop_
_entity_poly.entity_id
_entity_poly.type
_entity_poly.pdbx_seq_one_letter_code
_entity_poly.pdbx_strand_id
1 'polypeptide(L)'
;MIDLRIPHYSLGKMDKLFFVIFNSYYKDNEFKNDNPPLTVGGLFTAMFFGIYMFFCYSYIIYQDVNARQGPTDTLAYLMVILSLATTYFIFFWNKRYLTIYEKYKDDIALRNKTTKFFCFFLVFFLIFSCLFLIAIRNKLVFGKWI
;
A
#
# COMPACT_ATOMS: atom_id res chain seq x y z
N MET A 1 10.63 -27.28 -14.70
CA MET A 1 9.54 -26.68 -13.90
C MET A 1 10.21 -26.02 -12.70
N ILE A 2 10.42 -24.71 -12.72
CA ILE A 2 11.16 -24.00 -11.66
C ILE A 2 10.18 -23.77 -10.51
N ASP A 3 10.38 -24.45 -9.38
CA ASP A 3 9.66 -24.22 -8.12
C ASP A 3 10.13 -22.88 -7.53
N LEU A 4 9.51 -21.78 -7.99
CA LEU A 4 9.67 -20.44 -7.43
C LEU A 4 8.91 -20.35 -6.09
N ARG A 5 9.36 -21.09 -5.07
CA ARG A 5 9.00 -20.79 -3.67
C ARG A 5 9.67 -19.48 -3.28
N ILE A 6 8.95 -18.38 -3.46
CA ILE A 6 9.32 -17.09 -2.86
C ILE A 6 9.44 -17.32 -1.34
N PRO A 7 10.60 -17.06 -0.72
CA PRO A 7 10.84 -17.42 0.66
C PRO A 7 9.80 -16.77 1.59
N HIS A 8 9.11 -17.62 2.36
CA HIS A 8 7.96 -17.29 3.23
C HIS A 8 8.27 -16.35 4.41
N TYR A 9 9.49 -15.84 4.56
CA TYR A 9 9.95 -15.28 5.83
C TYR A 9 9.81 -13.75 5.98
N SER A 10 9.67 -12.95 4.90
CA SER A 10 9.55 -11.48 5.04
C SER A 10 8.14 -10.91 4.85
N LEU A 11 7.21 -11.70 4.29
CA LEU A 11 5.85 -11.23 3.96
C LEU A 11 4.87 -11.31 5.14
N GLY A 12 5.23 -11.98 6.24
CA GLY A 12 4.31 -12.22 7.36
C GLY A 12 3.68 -10.95 7.95
N LYS A 13 4.39 -9.82 7.95
CA LYS A 13 3.86 -8.53 8.44
C LYS A 13 2.86 -7.91 7.46
N MET A 14 3.17 -7.98 6.16
CA MET A 14 2.29 -7.51 5.08
C MET A 14 1.03 -8.37 4.95
N ASP A 15 1.16 -9.69 5.11
CA ASP A 15 0.02 -10.61 5.12
C ASP A 15 -0.92 -10.31 6.30
N LYS A 16 -0.37 -10.02 7.49
CA LYS A 16 -1.16 -9.61 8.66
C LYS A 16 -1.86 -8.26 8.43
N LEU A 17 -1.15 -7.28 7.87
CA LEU A 17 -1.75 -5.98 7.53
C LEU A 17 -2.89 -6.17 6.53
N PHE A 18 -2.66 -6.94 5.47
CA PHE A 18 -3.69 -7.27 4.49
C PHE A 18 -4.88 -7.97 5.13
N PHE A 19 -4.64 -8.98 5.96
CA PHE A 19 -5.69 -9.69 6.68
C PHE A 19 -6.56 -8.75 7.51
N VAL A 20 -5.96 -7.86 8.32
CA VAL A 20 -6.70 -6.94 9.19
C VAL A 20 -7.61 -6.01 8.38
N ILE A 21 -7.11 -5.49 7.26
CA ILE A 21 -7.90 -4.64 6.36
C ILE A 21 -8.98 -5.47 5.67
N PHE A 22 -8.64 -6.61 5.07
CA PHE A 22 -9.55 -7.50 4.36
C PHE A 22 -10.70 -8.00 5.25
N ASN A 23 -10.37 -8.49 6.45
CA ASN A 23 -11.33 -8.93 7.46
C ASN A 23 -12.19 -7.79 8.03
N SER A 24 -11.88 -6.53 7.76
CA SER A 24 -12.75 -5.41 8.13
C SER A 24 -13.87 -5.17 7.11
N TYR A 25 -13.71 -5.68 5.89
CA TYR A 25 -14.75 -5.68 4.85
C TYR A 25 -15.58 -6.98 4.84
N TYR A 26 -15.16 -7.99 5.60
CA TYR A 26 -15.91 -9.20 5.93
C TYR A 26 -16.66 -8.97 7.26
N LYS A 27 -17.99 -8.95 7.28
CA LYS A 27 -18.76 -8.86 8.52
C LYS A 27 -19.82 -9.97 8.54
N ASP A 28 -19.86 -10.73 9.63
CA ASP A 28 -20.96 -11.67 9.88
C ASP A 28 -21.10 -12.78 8.82
N ASN A 29 -19.98 -13.30 8.31
CA ASN A 29 -19.90 -14.26 7.18
C ASN A 29 -20.50 -13.75 5.86
N GLU A 30 -20.90 -12.49 5.79
CA GLU A 30 -21.35 -11.82 4.58
C GLU A 30 -20.39 -10.69 4.21
N PHE A 31 -20.24 -10.47 2.92
CA PHE A 31 -19.44 -9.35 2.46
C PHE A 31 -20.25 -8.07 2.60
N LYS A 32 -19.71 -7.08 3.33
CA LYS A 32 -20.38 -5.77 3.48
C LYS A 32 -20.43 -4.96 2.18
N ASN A 33 -19.65 -5.37 1.19
CA ASN A 33 -19.51 -4.80 -0.15
C ASN A 33 -19.57 -5.97 -1.14
N ASP A 34 -20.09 -5.78 -2.35
CA ASP A 34 -20.19 -6.85 -3.34
C ASP A 34 -18.83 -7.38 -3.85
N ASN A 35 -17.72 -6.64 -3.63
CA ASN A 35 -16.39 -7.06 -4.09
C ASN A 35 -15.20 -6.61 -3.21
N PRO A 36 -15.07 -7.10 -1.98
CA PRO A 36 -14.04 -6.66 -1.04
C PRO A 36 -12.59 -6.97 -1.44
N PRO A 37 -12.27 -8.06 -2.18
CA PRO A 37 -10.93 -8.22 -2.73
C PRO A 37 -10.53 -7.02 -3.61
N LEU A 38 -11.46 -6.46 -4.39
CA LEU A 38 -11.18 -5.30 -5.24
C LEU A 38 -10.94 -4.03 -4.41
N THR A 39 -11.78 -3.75 -3.41
CA THR A 39 -11.61 -2.57 -2.54
C THR A 39 -10.29 -2.60 -1.79
N VAL A 40 -9.95 -3.75 -1.20
CA VAL A 40 -8.70 -3.92 -0.46
C VAL A 40 -7.50 -3.88 -1.41
N GLY A 41 -7.63 -4.47 -2.60
CA GLY A 41 -6.62 -4.35 -3.66
C GLY A 41 -6.38 -2.90 -4.07
N GLY A 42 -7.44 -2.11 -4.23
CA GLY A 42 -7.34 -0.67 -4.50
C GLY A 42 -6.58 0.10 -3.41
N LEU A 43 -6.87 -0.19 -2.13
CA LEU A 43 -6.17 0.43 -1.00
C LEU A 43 -4.66 0.10 -1.00
N PHE A 44 -4.30 -1.17 -1.19
CA PHE A 44 -2.90 -1.57 -1.24
C PHE A 44 -2.19 -1.04 -2.49
N THR A 45 -2.88 -0.94 -3.62
CA THR A 45 -2.37 -0.29 -4.84
C THR A 45 -2.04 1.18 -4.56
N ALA A 46 -2.98 1.93 -3.97
CA ALA A 46 -2.75 3.32 -3.59
C ALA A 46 -1.60 3.46 -2.58
N MET A 47 -1.47 2.51 -1.63
CA MET A 47 -0.39 2.49 -0.65
C MET A 47 0.97 2.30 -1.32
N PHE A 48 1.11 1.33 -2.22
CA PHE A 48 2.36 1.12 -2.96
C PHE A 48 2.68 2.30 -3.88
N PHE A 49 1.68 2.88 -4.54
CA PHE A 49 1.85 4.08 -5.33
C PHE A 49 2.38 5.24 -4.48
N GLY A 50 1.77 5.49 -3.31
CA GLY A 50 2.22 6.50 -2.35
C GLY A 50 3.67 6.28 -1.92
N ILE A 51 4.05 5.04 -1.61
CA ILE A 51 5.43 4.66 -1.25
C ILE A 51 6.39 4.92 -2.42
N TYR A 52 6.05 4.52 -3.65
CA TYR A 52 6.91 4.75 -4.82
C TYR A 52 7.09 6.24 -5.13
N MET A 53 6.01 7.01 -5.06
CA MET A 53 6.08 8.47 -5.22
C MET A 53 6.90 9.12 -4.10
N PHE A 54 6.77 8.64 -2.85
CA PHE A 54 7.59 9.10 -1.74
C PHE A 54 9.10 8.94 -2.02
N PHE A 55 9.52 7.75 -2.48
CA PHE A 55 10.92 7.52 -2.85
C PHE A 55 11.36 8.37 -4.05
N CYS A 56 10.49 8.53 -5.06
CA CYS A 56 10.78 9.37 -6.22
C CYS A 56 11.02 10.84 -5.82
N TYR A 57 10.13 11.43 -5.01
CA TYR A 57 10.30 12.79 -4.52
C TYR A 57 11.50 12.93 -3.59
N SER A 58 11.75 11.95 -2.72
CA SER A 58 12.93 11.93 -1.86
C SER A 58 14.23 11.95 -2.69
N TYR A 59 14.28 11.16 -3.77
CA TYR A 59 15.43 11.13 -4.67
C TYR A 59 15.64 12.46 -5.40
N ILE A 60 14.57 13.09 -5.88
CA ILE A 60 14.65 14.42 -6.51
C ILE A 60 15.22 15.45 -5.52
N ILE A 61 14.69 15.50 -4.30
CA ILE A 61 15.16 16.41 -3.24
C ILE A 61 16.64 16.16 -2.90
N TYR A 62 17.05 14.89 -2.85
CA TYR A 62 18.43 14.50 -2.58
C TYR A 62 19.40 14.91 -3.69
N GLN A 63 19.01 14.74 -4.97
CA GLN A 63 19.86 15.09 -6.11
C GLN A 63 19.94 16.61 -6.32
N ASP A 64 18.80 17.29 -6.32
CA ASP A 64 18.72 18.73 -6.49
C ASP A 64 17.49 19.29 -5.79
N VAL A 65 17.70 19.83 -4.59
CA VAL A 65 16.65 20.44 -3.78
C VAL A 65 15.98 21.64 -4.47
N ASN A 66 16.67 22.31 -5.41
CA ASN A 66 16.16 23.48 -6.12
C ASN A 66 15.47 23.11 -7.44
N ALA A 67 15.45 21.83 -7.81
CA ALA A 67 14.80 21.35 -9.01
C ALA A 67 13.32 21.74 -9.01
N ARG A 68 12.94 22.64 -9.92
CA ARG A 68 11.55 23.09 -10.08
C ARG A 68 10.65 22.05 -10.72
N GLN A 69 11.24 21.07 -11.41
CA GLN A 69 10.51 20.00 -12.08
C GLN A 69 10.25 18.83 -11.12
N GLY A 70 9.02 18.31 -11.14
CA GLY A 70 8.66 17.08 -10.45
C GLY A 70 8.82 15.84 -11.35
N PRO A 71 8.33 14.69 -10.91
CA PRO A 71 8.19 13.49 -11.75
C PRO A 71 7.40 13.81 -13.02
N THR A 72 7.79 13.23 -14.16
CA THR A 72 7.02 13.35 -15.41
C THR A 72 5.74 12.51 -15.34
N ASP A 73 4.74 12.88 -16.15
CA ASP A 73 3.49 12.12 -16.23
C ASP A 73 3.72 10.66 -16.64
N THR A 74 4.67 10.42 -17.55
CA THR A 74 5.09 9.07 -17.95
C THR A 74 5.60 8.25 -16.76
N LEU A 75 6.41 8.87 -15.89
CA LEU A 75 6.90 8.21 -14.68
C LEU A 75 5.76 7.93 -13.70
N ALA A 76 4.82 8.86 -13.55
CA ALA A 76 3.64 8.66 -12.71
C ALA A 76 2.79 7.47 -13.20
N TYR A 77 2.53 7.37 -14.50
CA TYR A 77 1.82 6.21 -15.08
C TYR A 77 2.58 4.90 -14.89
N LEU A 78 3.91 4.90 -15.04
CA LEU A 78 4.75 3.74 -14.76
C LEU A 78 4.59 3.30 -13.29
N MET A 79 4.58 4.25 -12.35
CA MET A 79 4.40 3.95 -10.92
C MET A 79 3.00 3.39 -10.63
N VAL A 80 1.96 3.85 -11.32
CA VAL A 80 0.61 3.26 -11.21
C VAL A 80 0.63 1.80 -11.68
N ILE A 81 1.19 1.52 -12.85
CA ILE A 81 1.27 0.15 -13.40
C ILE A 81 2.09 -0.75 -12.46
N LEU A 82 3.22 -0.25 -11.96
CA LEU A 82 4.05 -0.98 -11.01
C LEU A 82 3.32 -1.25 -9.70
N SER A 83 2.55 -0.29 -9.18
CA SER A 83 1.78 -0.46 -7.95
C SER A 83 0.65 -1.49 -8.10
N LEU A 84 -0.01 -1.54 -9.27
CA LEU A 84 -1.00 -2.55 -9.62
C LEU A 84 -0.35 -3.94 -9.72
N ALA A 85 0.76 -4.03 -10.45
CA ALA A 85 1.51 -5.27 -10.59
C ALA A 85 1.98 -5.80 -9.23
N THR A 86 2.60 -4.95 -8.40
CA THR A 86 3.06 -5.31 -7.06
C THR A 86 1.91 -5.81 -6.18
N THR A 87 0.77 -5.10 -6.17
CA THR A 87 -0.41 -5.54 -5.42
C THR A 87 -0.91 -6.90 -5.89
N TYR A 88 -1.02 -7.07 -7.21
CA TYR A 88 -1.48 -8.31 -7.82
C TYR A 88 -0.56 -9.48 -7.46
N PHE A 89 0.76 -9.35 -7.68
CA PHE A 89 1.72 -10.42 -7.38
C PHE A 89 1.82 -10.76 -5.90
N ILE A 90 1.70 -9.76 -5.02
CA ILE A 90 1.83 -9.99 -3.57
C ILE A 90 0.57 -10.64 -2.99
N PHE A 91 -0.62 -10.21 -3.39
CA PHE A 91 -1.86 -10.61 -2.71
C PHE A 91 -2.82 -11.43 -3.55
N PHE A 92 -2.87 -11.23 -4.86
CA PHE A 92 -3.90 -11.83 -5.73
C PHE A 92 -3.40 -12.99 -6.58
N TRP A 93 -2.08 -13.06 -6.83
CA TRP A 93 -1.47 -14.17 -7.56
C TRP A 93 -1.82 -15.50 -6.91
N ASN A 94 -2.29 -16.45 -7.73
CA ASN A 94 -2.75 -17.77 -7.29
C ASN A 94 -3.77 -17.71 -6.12
N LYS A 95 -4.62 -16.69 -6.09
CA LYS A 95 -5.64 -16.48 -5.03
C LYS A 95 -5.04 -16.42 -3.62
N ARG A 96 -3.80 -15.95 -3.47
CA ARG A 96 -3.07 -15.90 -2.19
C ARG A 96 -3.82 -15.17 -1.08
N TYR A 97 -4.68 -14.19 -1.39
CA TYR A 97 -5.52 -13.51 -0.41
C TYR A 97 -6.41 -14.47 0.40
N LEU A 98 -6.89 -15.57 -0.22
CA LEU A 98 -7.62 -16.63 0.48
C LEU A 98 -6.71 -17.38 1.45
N THR A 99 -5.50 -17.73 1.02
CA THR A 99 -4.50 -18.37 1.90
C THR A 99 -4.16 -17.49 3.10
N ILE A 100 -4.05 -16.18 2.90
CA ILE A 100 -3.81 -15.20 3.97
C ILE A 100 -5.00 -15.17 4.93
N TYR A 101 -6.23 -15.11 4.40
CA TYR A 101 -7.45 -15.12 5.22
C TYR A 101 -7.54 -16.38 6.09
N GLU A 102 -7.45 -17.56 5.48
CA GLU A 102 -7.54 -18.85 6.17
C GLU A 102 -6.45 -19.01 7.25
N LYS A 103 -5.25 -18.47 7.02
CA LYS A 103 -4.15 -18.55 7.96
C LYS A 103 -4.36 -17.73 9.24
N TYR A 104 -5.05 -16.58 9.14
CA TYR A 104 -5.14 -15.62 10.26
C TYR A 104 -6.57 -15.42 10.79
N LYS A 105 -7.59 -16.07 10.19
CA LYS A 105 -9.01 -15.89 10.58
C LYS A 105 -9.28 -16.12 12.07
N ASP A 106 -8.55 -17.05 12.69
CA ASP A 106 -8.73 -17.41 14.10
C ASP A 106 -7.84 -16.60 15.07
N ASP A 107 -7.01 -15.68 14.55
CA ASP A 107 -6.14 -14.83 15.37
C ASP A 107 -6.94 -13.66 16.00
N ILE A 108 -7.22 -13.80 17.29
CA ILE A 108 -8.02 -12.83 18.07
C ILE A 108 -7.34 -11.46 18.13
N ALA A 109 -5.99 -11.40 18.20
CA ALA A 109 -5.27 -10.15 18.33
C ALA A 109 -5.40 -9.28 17.07
N LEU A 110 -5.41 -9.92 15.90
CA LEU A 110 -5.61 -9.26 14.61
C LEU A 110 -7.06 -8.82 14.37
N ARG A 111 -8.02 -9.42 15.06
CA ARG A 111 -9.45 -9.07 14.95
C ARG A 111 -9.87 -7.89 15.82
N ASN A 112 -9.06 -7.50 16.80
CA ASN A 112 -9.38 -6.42 17.74
C ASN A 112 -9.53 -5.06 17.03
N LYS A 113 -10.46 -4.22 17.52
CA LYS A 113 -10.77 -2.89 17.00
C LYS A 113 -9.58 -1.95 17.04
N THR A 114 -8.76 -2.01 18.09
CA THR A 114 -7.55 -1.19 18.22
C THR A 114 -6.52 -1.53 17.14
N THR A 115 -6.27 -2.82 16.91
CA THR A 115 -5.37 -3.29 15.84
C THR A 115 -5.86 -2.82 14.47
N LYS A 116 -7.17 -2.96 14.21
CA LYS A 116 -7.79 -2.45 12.97
C LYS A 116 -7.53 -0.96 12.78
N PHE A 117 -7.77 -0.15 13.81
CA PHE A 117 -7.52 1.29 13.75
C PHE A 117 -6.07 1.62 13.37
N PHE A 118 -5.09 1.02 14.06
CA PHE A 118 -3.67 1.25 13.75
C PHE A 118 -3.27 0.76 12.35
N CYS A 119 -3.80 -0.37 11.89
CA CYS A 119 -3.54 -0.88 10.55
C CYS A 119 -4.11 0.05 9.47
N PHE A 120 -5.36 0.51 9.61
CA PHE A 120 -5.93 1.50 8.68
C PHE A 120 -5.17 2.82 8.72
N PHE A 121 -4.86 3.32 9.92
CA PHE A 121 -4.06 4.53 10.08
C PHE A 121 -2.72 4.41 9.37
N LEU A 122 -2.01 3.29 9.53
CA LEU A 122 -0.74 3.04 8.86
C LEU A 122 -0.88 3.04 7.33
N VAL A 123 -1.89 2.36 6.78
CA VAL A 123 -2.14 2.33 5.33
C VAL A 123 -2.41 3.73 4.80
N PHE A 124 -3.31 4.49 5.44
CA PHE A 124 -3.59 5.87 5.03
C PHE A 124 -2.38 6.79 5.20
N PHE A 125 -1.64 6.66 6.28
CA PHE A 125 -0.42 7.42 6.50
C PHE A 125 0.59 7.18 5.38
N LEU A 126 0.79 5.94 4.94
CA LEU A 126 1.67 5.59 3.84
C LEU A 126 1.15 6.12 2.49
N ILE A 127 -0.16 6.07 2.24
CA ILE A 127 -0.79 6.67 1.04
C ILE A 127 -0.50 8.17 0.98
N PHE A 128 -0.71 8.88 2.10
CA PHE A 128 -0.56 10.33 2.16
C PHE A 128 0.87 10.80 2.41
N SER A 129 1.81 9.90 2.73
CA SER A 129 3.20 10.23 3.05
C SER A 129 3.89 11.06 1.96
N CYS A 130 3.61 10.77 0.69
CA CYS A 130 4.17 11.52 -0.43
C CYS A 130 3.67 12.97 -0.49
N LEU A 131 2.44 13.26 -0.05
CA LEU A 131 1.92 14.62 0.00
C LEU A 131 2.71 15.50 0.97
N PHE A 132 3.15 14.94 2.10
CA PHE A 132 4.01 15.65 3.04
C PHE A 132 5.37 16.03 2.39
N LEU A 133 5.98 15.12 1.63
CA LEU A 133 7.21 15.43 0.90
C LEU A 133 7.00 16.48 -0.19
N ILE A 134 5.88 16.41 -0.91
CA ILE A 134 5.52 17.42 -1.91
C ILE A 134 5.37 18.79 -1.26
N ALA A 135 4.68 18.86 -0.11
CA ALA A 135 4.52 20.12 0.64
C ALA A 135 5.87 20.68 1.14
N ILE A 136 6.75 19.82 1.67
CA ILE A 136 8.11 20.21 2.08
C ILE A 136 8.88 20.73 0.87
N ARG A 137 8.88 20.02 -0.26
CA ARG A 137 9.53 20.44 -1.50
C ARG A 137 8.99 21.79 -1.96
N ASN A 138 7.67 21.97 -2.00
CA ASN A 138 7.07 23.23 -2.45
C ASN A 138 7.51 24.38 -1.54
N LYS A 139 7.61 24.14 -0.23
CA LYS A 139 8.10 25.14 0.72
C LYS A 139 9.56 25.51 0.47
N LEU A 140 10.41 24.53 0.17
CA LEU A 140 11.84 24.75 -0.11
C LEU A 140 12.08 25.45 -1.46
N VAL A 141 11.37 25.04 -2.52
CA VAL A 141 11.61 25.50 -3.90
C VAL A 141 10.86 26.80 -4.23
N PHE A 142 9.60 26.91 -3.79
CA PHE A 142 8.71 28.01 -4.17
C PHE A 142 8.34 28.93 -2.99
N GLY A 143 8.77 28.60 -1.78
CA GLY A 143 8.47 29.37 -0.57
C GLY A 143 7.04 29.19 -0.02
N LYS A 144 6.20 28.37 -0.67
CA LYS A 144 4.78 28.15 -0.37
C LYS A 144 4.50 26.69 0.01
N TRP A 145 3.51 26.45 0.87
CA TRP A 145 3.15 25.09 1.29
C TRP A 145 2.32 24.30 0.27
N ILE A 146 1.63 25.00 -0.62
CA ILE A 146 0.80 24.45 -1.71
C ILE A 146 1.26 25.11 -3.01
#